data_AF-A0A9D6SH95-F1
#
_entry.id   AF-A0A9D6SH95-F1
#
_cell.length_a   1.000
_cell.length_b   1.000
_cell.length_c   1.000
_cell.angle_alpha   90.00
_cell.angle_beta   90.00
_cell.angle_gamma   90.00
#
_symmetry.space_group_name_H-M   'P 1'
#
loop_
_entity.id
_entity.type
_entity.pdbx_description
1 polymer ?
#
loop_
_entity_poly.entity_id
_entity_poly.type
_entity_poly.pdbx_seq_one_letter_code
_entity_poly.pdbx_strand_id
1 'polypeptide(L)'
;MPNNLSKKQIILDLSREQGLQRVRENDMRRIQAGVRLRLANNGGASLSYIATVLREAGIPVDYRDRFSDPAMEEPYASRLKGVLQFADLVSAETSLHTLYNIFREYREASDREGTSLVRSVVVKGKERAASLARNPRISPQKRQEKQEIAQWFHVWLETTDLFFDWLELRKQSEEFQNRFTNHRERTSTNTPSRKC
;
A
#
# COMPACT_ATOMS: atom_id res chain seq x y z
N MET A 1 -22.52 2.19 -23.15
CA MET A 1 -22.07 1.64 -21.86
C MET A 1 -20.78 2.35 -21.47
N PRO A 2 -20.70 3.13 -20.37
CA PRO A 2 -19.46 3.79 -20.00
C PRO A 2 -18.48 2.74 -19.45
N ASN A 3 -17.43 2.47 -20.22
CA ASN A 3 -16.35 1.55 -19.89
C ASN A 3 -15.58 2.13 -18.69
N ASN A 4 -15.71 1.52 -17.51
CA ASN A 4 -15.04 1.99 -16.30
C ASN A 4 -13.56 1.56 -16.38
N LEU A 5 -12.74 2.33 -17.09
CA LEU A 5 -11.33 2.04 -17.32
C LEU A 5 -10.59 1.90 -15.98
N SER A 6 -9.84 0.80 -15.82
CA SER A 6 -9.04 0.58 -14.61
C SER A 6 -7.91 1.62 -14.49
N LYS A 7 -7.45 1.89 -13.26
CA LYS A 7 -6.29 2.78 -13.01
C LYS A 7 -5.08 2.43 -13.89
N LYS A 8 -4.81 1.13 -14.06
CA LYS A 8 -3.72 0.62 -14.89
C LYS A 8 -3.92 1.02 -16.35
N GLN A 9 -5.13 0.84 -16.89
CA GLN A 9 -5.43 1.17 -18.29
C GLN A 9 -5.25 2.68 -18.57
N ILE A 10 -5.75 3.52 -17.67
CA ILE A 10 -5.63 4.99 -17.80
C ILE A 10 -4.16 5.43 -17.81
N ILE A 11 -3.31 4.83 -16.97
CA ILE A 11 -1.87 5.13 -16.94
C ILE A 11 -1.21 4.79 -18.28
N LEU A 12 -1.52 3.62 -18.85
CA LEU A 12 -0.94 3.17 -20.11
C LEU A 12 -1.41 4.03 -21.29
N ASP A 13 -2.69 4.40 -21.33
CA ASP A 13 -3.24 5.26 -22.39
C ASP A 13 -2.60 6.64 -22.36
N LEU A 14 -2.50 7.27 -21.18
CA LEU A 14 -1.84 8.57 -21.01
C LEU A 14 -0.35 8.53 -21.40
N SER A 15 0.33 7.41 -21.16
CA SER A 15 1.73 7.24 -21.57
C SER A 15 1.87 7.12 -23.08
N ARG A 16 0.94 6.41 -23.75
CA ARG A 16 0.93 6.27 -25.20
C ARG A 16 0.61 7.59 -25.89
N GLU A 17 -0.37 8.33 -25.40
CA GLU A 17 -0.74 9.67 -25.91
C GLU A 17 0.44 10.65 -25.87
N GLN A 18 1.33 10.51 -24.88
CA GLN A 18 2.50 11.37 -24.72
C GLN A 18 3.74 10.89 -25.51
N GLY A 19 3.69 9.72 -26.16
CA GLY A 19 4.80 9.20 -26.98
C GLY A 19 6.13 9.00 -26.22
N LEU A 20 6.06 8.76 -24.91
CA LEU A 20 7.25 8.76 -24.05
C LEU A 20 8.07 7.47 -24.23
N GLN A 21 9.28 7.59 -24.76
CA GLN A 21 10.24 6.47 -24.88
C GLN A 21 11.00 6.19 -23.58
N ARG A 22 11.15 7.20 -22.71
CA ARG A 22 11.74 7.09 -21.37
C ARG A 22 11.05 8.13 -20.47
N VAL A 23 10.54 7.68 -19.34
CA VAL A 23 9.70 8.50 -18.45
C VAL A 23 10.54 9.01 -17.28
N ARG A 24 10.60 10.33 -17.09
CA ARG A 24 11.23 10.98 -15.93
C ARG A 24 10.17 11.40 -14.91
N GLU A 25 10.61 11.90 -13.75
CA GLU A 25 9.69 12.30 -12.67
C GLU A 25 8.63 13.32 -13.11
N ASN A 26 8.99 14.29 -13.96
CA ASN A 26 8.05 15.28 -14.47
C ASN A 26 6.96 14.65 -15.35
N ASP A 27 7.31 13.66 -16.16
CA ASP A 27 6.36 12.95 -17.01
C ASP A 27 5.39 12.10 -16.15
N MET A 28 5.91 11.46 -15.11
CA MET A 28 5.07 10.73 -14.16
C MET A 28 4.11 11.65 -13.41
N ARG A 29 4.51 12.88 -13.05
CA ARG A 29 3.62 13.87 -12.43
C ARG A 29 2.51 14.32 -13.38
N ARG A 30 2.81 14.41 -14.68
CA ARG A 30 1.79 14.68 -15.73
C ARG A 30 0.82 13.51 -15.87
N ILE A 31 1.31 12.28 -15.94
CA ILE A 31 0.47 11.07 -15.95
C ILE A 31 -0.39 11.02 -14.69
N GLN A 32 0.17 11.31 -13.52
CA GLN A 32 -0.57 11.37 -12.26
C GLN A 32 -1.72 12.38 -12.29
N ALA A 33 -1.47 13.58 -12.83
CA ALA A 33 -2.50 14.60 -13.00
C ALA A 33 -3.59 14.14 -13.97
N GLY A 34 -3.22 13.53 -15.10
CA GLY A 34 -4.16 12.96 -16.08
C GLY A 34 -5.02 11.83 -15.50
N VAL A 35 -4.43 10.92 -14.72
CA VAL A 35 -5.15 9.85 -14.02
C VAL A 35 -6.17 10.44 -13.06
N ARG A 36 -5.78 11.47 -12.31
CA ARG A 36 -6.68 12.16 -11.36
C ARG A 36 -7.85 12.83 -12.07
N LEU A 37 -7.61 13.44 -13.23
CA LEU A 37 -8.66 14.08 -14.03
C LEU A 37 -9.67 13.06 -14.57
N ARG A 38 -9.18 11.90 -15.05
CA ARG A 38 -10.04 10.85 -15.62
C ARG A 38 -10.79 10.03 -14.57
N LEU A 39 -10.31 9.96 -13.33
CA LEU A 39 -10.93 9.21 -12.23
C LEU A 39 -11.62 10.11 -11.22
N ALA A 40 -12.57 10.94 -11.70
CA ALA A 40 -13.23 12.02 -10.97
C ALA A 40 -13.62 11.75 -9.50
N ASN A 41 -13.81 10.49 -9.07
CA ASN A 41 -14.09 10.13 -7.69
C ASN A 41 -13.26 8.96 -7.10
N ASN A 42 -12.32 8.36 -7.84
CA ASN A 42 -11.77 7.04 -7.50
C ASN A 42 -10.27 7.02 -7.11
N GLY A 43 -9.75 8.12 -6.57
CA GLY A 43 -8.40 8.23 -6.03
C GLY A 43 -7.30 8.20 -7.11
N GLY A 44 -6.47 9.24 -7.17
CA GLY A 44 -5.33 9.28 -8.08
C GLY A 44 -4.33 8.13 -7.88
N ALA A 45 -3.43 7.93 -8.83
CA ALA A 45 -2.34 6.98 -8.72
C ALA A 45 -1.12 7.62 -8.00
N SER A 46 -0.38 6.85 -7.21
CA SER A 46 0.91 7.30 -6.68
C SER A 46 1.99 7.26 -7.76
N LEU A 47 3.05 8.06 -7.62
CA LEU A 47 4.19 8.03 -8.55
C LEU A 47 4.86 6.66 -8.58
N SER A 48 4.98 5.99 -7.42
CA SER A 48 5.45 4.61 -7.33
C SER A 48 4.59 3.63 -8.11
N TYR A 49 3.26 3.72 -7.99
CA TYR A 49 2.34 2.84 -8.72
C TYR A 49 2.40 3.10 -10.23
N ILE A 50 2.49 4.37 -10.64
CA ILE A 50 2.70 4.76 -12.05
C ILE A 50 4.01 4.16 -12.56
N ALA A 51 5.11 4.32 -11.81
CA ALA A 51 6.42 3.77 -12.18
C ALA A 51 6.38 2.24 -12.31
N THR A 52 5.71 1.53 -11.39
CA THR A 52 5.52 0.07 -11.49
C THR A 52 4.75 -0.32 -12.74
N VAL A 53 3.59 0.30 -13.00
CA VAL A 53 2.77 -0.01 -14.19
C VAL A 53 3.53 0.24 -15.49
N LEU A 54 4.29 1.33 -15.57
CA LEU A 54 5.08 1.67 -16.76
C LEU A 54 6.24 0.67 -16.96
N ARG A 55 6.93 0.27 -15.89
CA ARG A 55 7.98 -0.76 -15.95
C ARG A 55 7.44 -2.13 -16.38
N GLU A 56 6.29 -2.54 -15.83
CA GLU A 56 5.60 -3.77 -16.24
C GLU A 56 5.24 -3.76 -17.73
N ALA A 57 4.96 -2.59 -18.29
CA ALA A 57 4.68 -2.40 -19.71
C ALA A 57 5.94 -2.24 -20.58
N GLY A 58 7.14 -2.43 -20.01
CA GLY A 58 8.41 -2.31 -20.72
C GLY A 58 8.88 -0.88 -20.97
N ILE A 59 8.23 0.13 -20.38
CA ILE A 59 8.61 1.54 -20.54
C ILE A 59 9.69 1.87 -19.51
N PRO A 60 10.91 2.28 -19.93
CA PRO A 60 11.97 2.65 -19.00
C PRO A 60 11.58 3.90 -18.18
N VAL A 61 11.60 3.78 -16.85
CA VAL A 61 11.28 4.89 -15.94
C VAL A 61 12.51 5.27 -15.12
N ASP A 62 13.00 6.48 -15.34
CA ASP A 62 14.06 7.12 -14.57
C ASP A 62 13.46 7.78 -13.32
N TYR A 63 12.99 6.92 -12.43
CA TYR A 63 12.45 7.29 -11.13
C TYR A 63 13.01 6.33 -10.09
N ARG A 64 14.02 6.79 -9.33
CA ARG A 64 14.41 6.10 -8.12
C ARG A 64 13.40 6.44 -7.05
N ASP A 65 12.41 5.58 -6.91
CA ASP A 65 11.54 5.59 -5.76
C ASP A 65 12.40 5.23 -4.55
N ARG A 66 12.40 6.06 -3.49
CA ARG A 66 12.97 5.66 -2.19
C ARG A 66 12.36 4.33 -1.72
N PHE A 67 11.16 4.00 -2.20
CA PHE A 67 10.44 2.77 -1.90
C PHE A 67 10.51 1.71 -3.01
N SER A 68 11.55 1.70 -3.86
CA SER A 68 11.74 0.66 -4.89
C SER A 68 11.83 -0.73 -4.25
N ASP A 69 11.43 -1.78 -4.98
CA ASP A 69 11.69 -3.15 -4.50
C ASP A 69 13.20 -3.37 -4.38
N PRO A 70 13.68 -4.02 -3.30
CA PRO A 70 15.03 -4.55 -3.26
C PRO A 70 15.26 -5.42 -4.51
N ALA A 71 16.45 -5.35 -5.09
CA ALA A 71 16.84 -6.38 -6.05
C ALA A 71 16.88 -7.71 -5.29
N MET A 72 16.01 -8.64 -5.68
CA MET A 72 15.94 -9.97 -5.09
C MET A 72 16.21 -10.99 -6.18
N GLU A 73 17.04 -11.97 -5.87
CA GLU A 73 17.27 -13.12 -6.73
C GLU A 73 16.24 -14.22 -6.44
N GLU A 74 16.12 -15.19 -7.34
CA GLU A 74 15.34 -16.40 -7.05
C GLU A 74 16.07 -17.26 -6.00
N PRO A 75 15.34 -17.95 -5.10
CA PRO A 75 13.88 -18.09 -5.04
C PRO A 75 13.16 -16.98 -4.23
N TYR A 76 13.89 -16.00 -3.68
CA TYR A 76 13.32 -14.97 -2.81
C TYR A 76 12.34 -14.06 -3.57
N ALA A 77 12.70 -13.69 -4.79
CA ALA A 77 11.91 -12.80 -5.64
C ALA A 77 10.49 -13.32 -5.84
N SER A 78 10.34 -14.57 -6.29
CA SER A 78 9.04 -15.19 -6.51
C SER A 78 8.24 -15.35 -5.20
N ARG A 79 8.89 -15.77 -4.10
CA ARG A 79 8.22 -15.99 -2.81
C ARG A 79 7.69 -14.71 -2.16
N LEU A 80 8.40 -13.58 -2.30
CA LEU A 80 8.01 -12.29 -1.70
C LEU A 80 7.19 -11.40 -2.63
N LYS A 81 7.07 -11.75 -3.91
CA LYS A 81 6.33 -10.97 -4.90
C LYS A 81 4.86 -10.81 -4.49
N GLY A 82 4.42 -9.56 -4.38
CA GLY A 82 3.01 -9.22 -4.14
C GLY A 82 2.50 -9.51 -2.73
N VAL A 83 3.34 -10.02 -1.83
CA VAL A 83 2.99 -10.30 -0.43
C VAL A 83 2.65 -9.01 0.31
N LEU A 84 3.38 -7.92 0.05
CA LEU A 84 3.15 -6.64 0.72
C LEU A 84 1.92 -5.92 0.17
N GLN A 85 0.81 -6.01 0.89
CA GLN A 85 -0.42 -5.28 0.65
C GLN A 85 -0.82 -4.49 1.90
N PHE A 86 -1.32 -3.27 1.72
CA PHE A 86 -1.69 -2.40 2.84
C PHE A 86 -2.71 -1.35 2.42
N ALA A 87 -3.66 -1.75 1.56
CA ALA A 87 -4.73 -0.88 1.10
C ALA A 87 -5.62 -0.40 2.25
N ASP A 88 -5.77 -1.25 3.27
CA ASP A 88 -6.52 -1.06 4.51
C ASP A 88 -5.87 -1.87 5.66
N LEU A 89 -6.46 -1.80 6.86
CA LEU A 89 -5.95 -2.52 8.04
C LEU A 89 -5.98 -4.04 7.84
N VAL A 90 -7.05 -4.57 7.23
CA VAL A 90 -7.21 -6.03 7.03
C VAL A 90 -6.12 -6.57 6.09
N SER A 91 -5.92 -5.93 4.93
CA SER A 91 -4.86 -6.33 3.99
C SER A 91 -3.46 -6.17 4.57
N ALA A 92 -3.23 -5.17 5.43
CA ALA A 92 -1.96 -5.00 6.14
C ALA A 92 -1.70 -6.13 7.14
N GLU A 93 -2.70 -6.51 7.94
CA GLU A 93 -2.64 -7.62 8.90
C GLU A 93 -2.36 -8.95 8.19
N THR A 94 -3.09 -9.26 7.11
CA THR A 94 -2.86 -10.45 6.29
C THR A 94 -1.44 -10.49 5.70
N SER A 95 -0.94 -9.35 5.24
CA SER A 95 0.42 -9.25 4.71
C SER A 95 1.46 -9.49 5.80
N LEU A 96 1.25 -8.96 7.01
CA LEU A 96 2.15 -9.16 8.14
C LEU A 96 2.16 -10.62 8.62
N HIS A 97 1.01 -11.30 8.65
CA HIS A 97 0.96 -12.75 8.91
C HIS A 97 1.75 -13.54 7.87
N THR A 98 1.56 -13.24 6.59
CA THR A 98 2.25 -13.92 5.50
C THR A 98 3.76 -13.69 5.57
N LEU A 99 4.19 -12.44 5.78
CA LEU A 99 5.60 -12.09 5.94
C LEU A 99 6.21 -12.74 7.19
N TYR A 100 5.47 -12.82 8.30
CA TYR A 100 5.94 -13.49 9.50
C TYR A 100 6.15 -14.99 9.29
N ASN A 101 5.24 -15.67 8.59
CA ASN A 101 5.40 -17.09 8.29
C ASN A 101 6.64 -17.33 7.43
N ILE A 102 6.84 -16.54 6.37
CA ILE A 102 8.04 -16.62 5.52
C ILE A 102 9.31 -16.31 6.33
N PHE A 103 9.26 -15.28 7.20
CA PHE A 103 10.38 -14.94 8.08
C PHE A 103 10.75 -16.10 9.00
N ARG A 104 9.76 -16.76 9.60
CA ARG A 104 9.96 -17.92 10.46
C ARG A 104 10.60 -19.09 9.73
N GLU A 105 10.11 -19.41 8.53
CA GLU A 105 10.68 -20.49 7.71
C GLU A 105 12.16 -20.21 7.39
N TYR A 106 12.51 -18.99 6.98
CA TYR A 106 13.91 -18.62 6.74
C TYR A 106 14.74 -18.65 8.03
N ARG A 107 14.18 -18.20 9.17
CA ARG A 107 14.87 -18.24 10.47
C ARG A 107 15.14 -19.67 10.92
N GLU A 108 14.17 -20.57 10.78
CA GLU A 108 14.28 -22.00 11.11
C GLU A 108 15.31 -22.70 10.20
N ALA A 109 15.39 -22.30 8.93
CA ALA A 109 16.43 -22.75 7.99
C ALA A 109 17.81 -22.07 8.18
N SER A 110 17.96 -21.17 9.17
CA SER A 110 19.16 -20.34 9.36
C SER A 110 19.54 -19.47 8.15
N ASP A 111 18.57 -19.15 7.30
CA ASP A 111 18.73 -18.31 6.12
C ASP A 111 18.72 -16.82 6.52
N ARG A 112 19.92 -16.26 6.67
CA ARG A 112 20.13 -14.86 7.03
C ARG A 112 19.75 -13.89 5.91
N GLU A 113 19.88 -14.31 4.66
CA GLU A 113 19.53 -13.47 3.51
C GLU A 113 18.02 -13.37 3.39
N GLY A 114 17.31 -14.50 3.40
CA GLY A 114 15.86 -14.55 3.38
C GLY A 114 15.22 -13.75 4.51
N THR A 115 15.73 -13.88 5.74
CA THR A 115 15.25 -13.09 6.89
C THR A 115 15.50 -11.58 6.72
N SER A 116 16.67 -11.19 6.19
CA SER A 116 16.99 -9.80 5.87
C SER A 116 16.07 -9.23 4.78
N LEU A 117 15.80 -9.99 3.73
CA LEU A 117 14.91 -9.60 2.64
C LEU A 117 13.48 -9.40 3.12
N VAL A 118 12.94 -10.29 3.98
CA VAL A 118 11.61 -10.07 4.59
C VAL A 118 11.56 -8.77 5.38
N ARG A 119 12.58 -8.50 6.22
CA ARG A 119 12.66 -7.24 6.98
C ARG A 119 12.70 -6.03 6.05
N SER A 120 13.41 -6.12 4.92
CA SER A 120 13.46 -5.03 3.93
C SER A 120 12.09 -4.74 3.30
N VAL A 121 11.27 -5.77 3.04
CA VAL A 121 9.89 -5.61 2.57
C VAL A 121 9.02 -4.92 3.61
N VAL A 122 9.17 -5.27 4.89
CA VAL A 122 8.44 -4.64 5.99
C VAL A 122 8.87 -3.17 6.17
N VAL A 123 10.17 -2.88 6.10
CA VAL A 123 10.68 -1.49 6.12
C VAL A 123 10.05 -0.66 5.00
N LYS A 124 10.02 -1.19 3.78
CA LYS A 124 9.35 -0.54 2.65
C LYS A 124 7.86 -0.29 2.92
N GLY A 125 7.15 -1.26 3.49
CA GLY A 125 5.75 -1.12 3.93
C GLY A 125 5.58 0.04 4.90
N LYS A 126 6.40 0.09 5.95
CA LYS A 126 6.43 1.17 6.96
C LYS A 126 6.60 2.54 6.31
N GLU A 127 7.63 2.68 5.47
CA GLU A 127 7.96 3.97 4.88
C GLU A 127 6.87 4.47 3.91
N ARG A 128 6.30 3.56 3.10
CA ARG A 128 5.18 3.89 2.20
C ARG A 128 3.93 4.28 2.99
N ALA A 129 3.57 3.52 4.01
CA ALA A 129 2.42 3.84 4.86
C ALA A 129 2.59 5.19 5.56
N ALA A 130 3.77 5.45 6.14
CA ALA A 130 4.09 6.73 6.78
C ALA A 130 4.07 7.90 5.78
N SER A 131 4.55 7.70 4.56
CA SER A 131 4.48 8.71 3.50
C SER A 131 3.03 9.03 3.11
N LEU A 132 2.15 8.03 3.04
CA LEU A 132 0.72 8.24 2.76
C LEU A 132 0.02 8.94 3.93
N ALA A 133 0.36 8.59 5.17
CA ALA A 133 -0.18 9.24 6.36
C ALA A 133 0.10 10.76 6.40
N ARG A 134 1.25 11.21 5.87
CA ARG A 134 1.61 12.63 5.77
C ARG A 134 1.05 13.34 4.53
N ASN A 135 0.45 12.63 3.57
CA ASN A 135 0.02 13.24 2.32
C ASN A 135 -1.32 13.98 2.49
N PRO A 136 -1.35 15.33 2.39
CA PRO A 136 -2.57 16.11 2.65
C PRO A 136 -3.69 15.84 1.65
N ARG A 137 -3.38 15.25 0.48
CA ARG A 137 -4.37 14.89 -0.55
C ARG A 137 -5.18 13.64 -0.21
N ILE A 138 -4.77 12.87 0.80
CA ILE A 138 -5.50 11.72 1.30
C ILE A 138 -6.45 12.19 2.40
N SER A 139 -7.67 11.62 2.44
CA SER A 139 -8.67 12.00 3.44
C SER A 139 -8.13 11.80 4.85
N PRO A 140 -8.52 12.64 5.83
CA PRO A 140 -8.05 12.53 7.21
C PRO A 140 -8.19 11.11 7.78
N GLN A 141 -9.32 10.44 7.50
CA GLN A 141 -9.58 9.07 7.94
C GLN A 141 -8.58 8.08 7.34
N LYS A 142 -8.33 8.16 6.02
CA LYS A 142 -7.33 7.28 5.39
C LYS A 142 -5.90 7.62 5.81
N ARG A 143 -5.59 8.87 6.17
CA ARG A 143 -4.28 9.21 6.75
C ARG A 143 -4.10 8.57 8.12
N GLN A 144 -5.12 8.62 8.98
CA GLN A 144 -5.11 7.95 10.29
C GLN A 144 -4.96 6.43 10.15
N GLU A 145 -5.65 5.81 9.20
CA GLU A 145 -5.49 4.39 8.89
C GLU A 145 -4.05 4.06 8.45
N LYS A 146 -3.47 4.87 7.56
CA LYS A 146 -2.09 4.66 7.11
C LYS A 146 -1.05 4.92 8.21
N GLN A 147 -1.34 5.81 9.14
CA GLN A 147 -0.51 6.03 10.32
C GLN A 147 -0.51 4.80 11.23
N GLU A 148 -1.67 4.20 11.45
CA GLU A 148 -1.81 2.97 12.23
C GLU A 148 -1.06 1.80 11.58
N ILE A 149 -1.25 1.61 10.27
CA ILE A 149 -0.51 0.60 9.50
C ILE A 149 1.01 0.82 9.60
N ALA A 150 1.48 2.07 9.54
CA ALA A 150 2.90 2.37 9.69
C ALA A 150 3.41 1.98 11.09
N GLN A 151 2.60 2.18 12.12
CA GLN A 151 2.91 1.74 13.49
C GLN A 151 2.98 0.21 13.58
N TRP A 152 2.07 -0.51 12.93
CA TRP A 152 2.11 -1.98 12.91
C TRP A 152 3.42 -2.50 12.30
N PHE A 153 3.81 -1.97 11.14
CA PHE A 153 5.09 -2.33 10.53
C PHE A 153 6.29 -1.95 11.40
N HIS A 154 6.20 -0.85 12.15
CA HIS A 154 7.25 -0.42 13.08
C HIS A 154 7.41 -1.40 14.24
N VAL A 155 6.33 -1.75 14.94
CA VAL A 155 6.36 -2.70 16.07
C VAL A 155 6.80 -4.08 15.60
N TRP A 156 6.35 -4.52 14.43
CA TRP A 156 6.80 -5.79 13.85
C TRP A 156 8.33 -5.84 13.67
N LEU A 157 8.95 -4.72 13.27
CA LEU A 157 10.41 -4.64 13.08
C LEU A 157 11.20 -4.64 14.39
N GLU A 158 10.62 -4.09 15.46
CA GLU A 158 11.23 -4.00 16.79
C GLU A 158 11.07 -5.30 17.58
N THR A 159 9.86 -5.85 17.60
CA THR A 159 9.49 -7.00 18.42
C THR A 159 8.74 -8.04 17.58
N THR A 160 9.43 -8.64 16.59
CA THR A 160 8.82 -9.55 15.61
C THR A 160 8.09 -10.74 16.25
N ASP A 161 8.68 -11.36 17.27
CA ASP A 161 8.13 -12.57 17.90
C ASP A 161 6.89 -12.30 18.79
N LEU A 162 6.74 -11.07 19.30
CA LEU A 162 5.60 -10.66 20.16
C LEU A 162 4.57 -9.80 19.43
N PHE A 163 4.77 -9.58 18.13
CA PHE A 163 3.97 -8.62 17.37
C PHE A 163 2.48 -8.96 17.37
N PHE A 164 2.11 -10.23 17.21
CA PHE A 164 0.69 -10.61 17.09
C PHE A 164 -0.05 -10.55 18.42
N ASP A 165 0.61 -10.86 19.53
CA ASP A 165 0.04 -10.66 20.87
C ASP A 165 -0.19 -9.16 21.12
N TRP A 166 0.79 -8.33 20.75
CA TRP A 166 0.64 -6.88 20.81
C TRP A 166 -0.49 -6.38 19.89
N LEU A 167 -0.61 -6.93 18.68
CA LEU A 167 -1.62 -6.51 17.70
C LEU A 167 -3.04 -6.83 18.20
N GLU A 168 -3.23 -7.98 18.84
CA GLU A 168 -4.50 -8.36 19.45
C GLU A 168 -4.90 -7.35 20.53
N LEU A 169 -4.00 -7.04 21.46
CA LEU A 169 -4.23 -6.04 22.51
C LEU A 169 -4.46 -4.64 21.93
N ARG A 170 -3.69 -4.26 20.90
CA ARG A 170 -3.84 -2.98 20.21
C ARG A 170 -5.23 -2.85 19.59
N LYS A 171 -5.73 -3.90 18.94
CA LYS A 171 -7.08 -3.91 18.36
C LYS A 171 -8.17 -3.83 19.42
N GLN A 172 -7.95 -4.31 20.65
CA GLN A 172 -8.91 -4.20 21.76
C GLN A 172 -8.89 -2.84 22.48
N SER A 173 -7.85 -2.03 22.30
CA SER A 173 -7.73 -0.73 22.97
C SER A 173 -8.87 0.25 22.61
N GLU A 174 -9.33 1.03 23.59
CA GLU A 174 -10.39 2.03 23.40
C GLU A 174 -10.07 3.02 22.27
N GLU A 175 -8.80 3.46 22.20
CA GLU A 175 -8.34 4.39 21.17
C GLU A 175 -8.51 3.78 19.76
N PHE A 176 -8.15 2.51 19.58
CA PHE A 176 -8.32 1.83 18.29
C PHE A 176 -9.81 1.66 17.94
N GLN A 177 -10.62 1.21 18.90
CA GLN A 177 -12.06 1.01 18.72
C GLN A 177 -12.78 2.31 18.35
N ASN A 178 -12.42 3.41 19.02
CA ASN A 178 -12.96 4.74 18.73
C ASN A 178 -12.58 5.25 17.34
N ARG A 179 -11.33 5.01 16.92
CA ARG A 179 -10.81 5.50 15.63
C ARG A 179 -11.27 4.68 14.43
N PHE A 180 -11.42 3.36 14.58
CA PHE A 180 -11.56 2.45 13.44
C PHE A 180 -12.82 1.56 13.46
N THR A 181 -13.49 1.38 14.61
CA THR A 181 -14.70 0.53 14.73
C THR A 181 -15.98 1.36 14.82
N ASN A 182 -16.01 2.39 15.67
CA ASN A 182 -17.20 3.20 15.99
C ASN A 182 -17.70 4.11 14.84
N HIS A 183 -17.00 4.15 13.71
CA HIS A 183 -17.40 4.93 12.53
C HIS A 183 -18.14 4.15 11.45
N ARG A 184 -18.25 2.82 11.56
CA ARG A 184 -19.09 2.02 10.65
C ARG A 184 -20.58 2.16 10.92
N GLU A 185 -20.99 2.51 12.13
CA GLU A 185 -22.42 2.54 12.52
C GLU A 185 -23.12 3.87 12.21
N ARG A 186 -22.39 4.99 12.08
CA ARG A 186 -23.00 6.32 11.88
C ARG A 186 -23.52 6.58 10.47
N THR A 187 -23.27 5.71 9.49
CA THR A 187 -23.79 5.86 8.11
C THR A 187 -25.09 5.10 7.85
N SER A 188 -25.64 4.37 8.82
CA SER A 188 -26.86 3.54 8.63
C SER A 188 -28.14 4.05 9.30
N THR A 189 -28.14 5.19 9.98
CA THR A 189 -29.35 5.71 10.62
C THR A 189 -29.64 7.16 10.24
N ASN A 190 -30.14 7.38 9.02
CA ASN A 190 -31.10 8.46 8.80
C ASN A 190 -31.91 8.28 7.50
N THR A 191 -32.95 7.44 7.54
CA THR A 191 -34.09 7.56 6.63
C THR A 191 -35.29 7.95 7.49
N PRO A 192 -35.79 9.20 7.43
CA PRO A 192 -37.01 9.55 8.12
C PRO A 192 -38.18 8.90 7.36
N SER A 193 -38.81 7.94 8.01
CA SER A 193 -40.06 7.33 7.58
C SER A 193 -41.15 8.41 7.53
N ARG A 194 -41.47 8.92 6.34
CA ARG A 194 -42.72 9.66 6.11
C ARG A 194 -43.87 8.66 6.18
N LYS A 195 -44.68 8.76 7.22
CA LYS A 195 -46.03 8.18 7.27
C LYS A 195 -46.92 9.02 6.36
N CYS A 196 -47.55 8.36 5.39
CA CYS A 196 -48.83 8.76 4.80
C CYS A 196 -49.86 7.71 5.23
#